data_AF-A0AAQ3VBQ0-F1
#
_entry.id   AF-A0AAQ3VBQ0-F1
#
_cell.length_a   1.000
_cell.length_b   1.000
_cell.length_c   1.000
_cell.angle_alpha   90.00
_cell.angle_beta   90.00
_cell.angle_gamma   90.00
#
_symmetry.space_group_name_H-M   'P 1'
#
loop_
_entity.id
_entity.type
_entity.pdbx_description
1 polymer ?
#
loop_
_entity_poly.entity_id
_entity_poly.type
_entity_poly.pdbx_seq_one_letter_code
_entity_poly.pdbx_strand_id
1 'polypeptide(L)'
;MRAEIAPRPLLAGDLVPALGIAVASIAFAPILQAANAGLAIVVEGLIGCAIVLAAPAYAPSIAIFIIFFQNLFVSILSSYMTTEQEMDFVKGYNFLVCAMMWLVTLALYALRERKHSPEIDRIMKWGLATLAVVTAYFLLGAVQDSHAALVYLRNIALPLFLFQLSLLTAATFEIRITPFLVTVATLLIVCGYVELLFRDFWLSITNGYTFWHFDELKASRSGSWEAEMRATGNVPVDLIDRFRFSFLNSPLFEDLGLSSLLRIFGPNMSPISFGYGVAFSILFLFAVGYRWLALAAIPLLICCSVKGALILVIFVGLAWTATWLLGAAITLAVALVGLVLYAIAAIRIGLEIGDFHVIGFMGGWDGFLQNPIGRGLGVGGNLSEGYFSIDWNAAQAAGTMDGAVESAVGVLLYQMGIGAVVPLGFFFAMALKAWRLYASSGILIQGLAAFGTMVVLVNGIFQEEALFAPPALGLLLCLTGLVLGHHLRTQGDEGNASAR
;
A
#
# COMPACT_ATOMS: atom_id res chain seq x y z
N MET A 1 10.68 -19.68 -28.65
CA MET A 1 12.13 -19.44 -28.54
C MET A 1 12.29 -18.09 -27.82
N ARG A 2 12.42 -18.11 -26.48
CA ARG A 2 12.48 -16.89 -25.65
C ARG A 2 13.95 -16.51 -25.50
N ALA A 3 14.36 -15.40 -26.09
CA ALA A 3 15.66 -14.82 -25.79
C ALA A 3 15.59 -14.27 -24.35
N GLU A 4 16.23 -14.95 -23.40
CA GLU A 4 16.55 -14.35 -22.10
C GLU A 4 17.48 -13.17 -22.38
N ILE A 5 16.96 -11.95 -22.32
CA ILE A 5 17.76 -10.74 -22.29
C ILE A 5 18.50 -10.77 -20.96
N ALA A 6 19.79 -11.13 -20.98
CA ALA A 6 20.65 -11.06 -19.81
C ALA A 6 20.55 -9.64 -19.20
N PRO A 7 20.42 -9.51 -17.87
CA PRO A 7 20.31 -8.20 -17.23
C PRO A 7 21.58 -7.38 -17.53
N ARG A 8 21.40 -6.24 -18.21
CA ARG A 8 22.47 -5.25 -18.39
C ARG A 8 22.91 -4.74 -17.01
N PRO A 9 24.20 -4.45 -16.80
CA PRO A 9 24.70 -3.97 -15.51
C PRO A 9 24.02 -2.65 -15.10
N LEU A 10 23.82 -2.49 -13.80
CA LEU A 10 23.31 -1.28 -13.17
C LEU A 10 24.24 -0.10 -13.53
N LEU A 11 23.79 0.80 -14.41
CA LEU A 11 24.53 2.05 -14.65
C LEU A 11 24.36 2.94 -13.42
N ALA A 12 25.43 3.12 -12.66
CA ALA A 12 25.45 3.93 -11.43
C ALA A 12 25.01 5.40 -11.66
N GLY A 13 25.06 5.88 -12.91
CA GLY A 13 24.76 7.27 -13.28
C GLY A 13 23.35 7.75 -12.98
N ASP A 14 22.32 6.88 -13.08
CA ASP A 14 20.92 7.27 -12.84
C ASP A 14 20.43 6.86 -11.44
N LEU A 15 21.03 5.81 -10.86
CA LEU A 15 20.61 5.24 -9.58
C LEU A 15 21.01 6.13 -8.40
N VAL A 16 22.25 6.61 -8.37
CA VAL A 16 22.80 7.38 -7.24
C VAL A 16 22.05 8.71 -7.07
N PRO A 17 21.81 9.51 -8.13
CA PRO A 17 21.03 10.75 -7.99
C PRO A 17 19.60 10.50 -7.51
N ALA A 18 18.92 9.48 -8.05
CA ALA A 18 17.53 9.17 -7.67
C ALA A 18 17.43 8.76 -6.19
N LEU A 19 18.35 7.91 -5.70
CA LEU A 19 18.41 7.54 -4.29
C LEU A 19 18.79 8.72 -3.40
N GLY A 20 19.77 9.53 -3.81
CA GLY A 20 20.20 10.71 -3.06
C GLY A 20 19.06 11.71 -2.85
N ILE A 21 18.29 11.99 -3.92
CA ILE A 21 17.10 12.86 -3.84
C ILE A 21 16.04 12.23 -2.93
N ALA A 22 15.76 10.93 -3.08
CA ALA A 22 14.73 10.25 -2.29
C ALA A 22 15.05 10.19 -0.79
N VAL A 23 16.31 9.95 -0.44
CA VAL A 23 16.79 9.98 0.95
C VAL A 23 16.70 11.41 1.50
N ALA A 24 17.19 12.40 0.75
CA ALA A 24 17.11 13.79 1.17
C ALA A 24 15.66 14.24 1.43
N SER A 25 14.72 13.88 0.55
CA SER A 25 13.30 14.27 0.68
C SER A 25 12.59 13.70 1.91
N ILE A 26 13.11 12.64 2.54
CA ILE A 26 12.48 12.09 3.77
C ILE A 26 13.31 12.32 5.02
N ALA A 27 14.63 12.51 4.89
CA ALA A 27 15.50 12.79 6.02
C ALA A 27 15.34 14.22 6.56
N PHE A 28 15.07 15.19 5.68
CA PHE A 28 14.92 16.58 6.10
C PHE A 28 13.56 16.87 6.76
N ALA A 29 12.50 16.14 6.40
CA ALA A 29 11.15 16.44 6.88
C ALA A 29 11.03 16.45 8.43
N PRO A 30 11.52 15.44 9.20
CA PRO A 30 11.40 15.47 10.65
C PRO A 30 12.28 16.55 11.30
N ILE A 31 13.45 16.85 10.71
CA ILE A 31 14.35 17.90 11.20
C ILE A 31 13.71 19.28 11.03
N LEU A 32 13.12 19.54 9.86
CA LEU A 32 12.43 20.78 9.58
C LEU A 32 11.17 20.92 10.43
N GLN A 33 10.43 19.83 10.67
CA GLN A 33 9.26 19.83 11.56
C GLN A 33 9.65 20.29 12.96
N ALA A 34 10.69 19.68 13.54
CA ALA A 34 11.15 20.00 14.89
C ALA A 34 11.59 21.47 15.01
N ALA A 35 12.06 22.08 13.93
CA ALA A 35 12.37 23.51 13.88
C ALA A 35 11.12 24.38 13.71
N ASN A 36 10.29 24.08 12.71
CA ASN A 36 9.04 24.79 12.42
C ASN A 36 8.16 23.99 11.43
N ALA A 37 6.96 23.60 11.87
CA ALA A 37 6.03 22.84 11.04
C ALA A 37 5.63 23.55 9.73
N GLY A 38 5.43 24.87 9.74
CA GLY A 38 5.09 25.64 8.55
C GLY A 38 6.23 25.65 7.52
N LEU A 39 7.47 25.82 7.98
CA LEU A 39 8.66 25.73 7.12
C LEU A 39 8.78 24.34 6.50
N ALA A 40 8.57 23.28 7.28
CA ALA A 40 8.64 21.91 6.81
C ALA A 40 7.61 21.64 5.70
N ILE A 41 6.35 22.09 5.86
CA ILE A 41 5.32 21.97 4.82
C ILE A 41 5.75 22.68 3.52
N VAL A 42 6.25 23.92 3.63
CA VAL A 42 6.66 24.69 2.45
C VAL A 42 7.84 24.04 1.74
N VAL A 43 8.86 23.64 2.49
CA VAL A 43 10.07 23.03 1.91
C VAL A 43 9.75 21.69 1.28
N GLU A 44 9.02 20.80 1.96
CA GLU A 44 8.61 19.51 1.40
C GLU A 44 7.72 19.67 0.17
N GLY A 45 6.84 20.68 0.17
CA GLY A 45 6.05 21.01 -1.01
C GLY A 45 6.91 21.46 -2.19
N LEU A 46 7.89 22.32 -1.94
CA LEU A 46 8.85 22.76 -2.95
C LEU A 46 9.75 21.62 -3.45
N ILE A 47 10.14 20.67 -2.58
CA ILE A 47 10.87 19.46 -2.96
C ILE A 47 10.03 18.62 -3.93
N GLY A 48 8.74 18.39 -3.60
CA GLY A 48 7.82 17.69 -4.50
C GLY A 48 7.71 18.36 -5.88
N CYS A 49 7.62 19.69 -5.91
CA CYS A 49 7.63 20.46 -7.16
C CYS A 49 8.96 20.30 -7.93
N ALA A 50 10.09 20.44 -7.23
CA ALA A 50 11.42 20.38 -7.81
C ALA A 50 11.70 19.01 -8.43
N ILE A 51 11.27 17.92 -7.79
CA ILE A 51 11.41 16.56 -8.33
C ILE A 51 10.77 16.46 -9.72
N VAL A 52 9.54 16.95 -9.88
CA VAL A 52 8.82 16.85 -11.16
C VAL A 52 9.39 17.79 -12.22
N LEU A 53 9.84 18.98 -11.83
CA LEU A 53 10.36 19.97 -12.79
C LEU A 53 11.80 19.67 -13.22
N ALA A 54 12.67 19.27 -12.29
CA ALA A 54 14.09 19.06 -12.56
C ALA A 54 14.43 17.61 -12.91
N ALA A 55 13.72 16.64 -12.34
CA ALA A 55 14.01 15.21 -12.51
C ALA A 55 12.74 14.35 -12.71
N PRO A 56 11.85 14.70 -13.66
CA PRO A 56 10.53 14.07 -13.80
C PRO A 56 10.59 12.54 -13.95
N ALA A 57 11.59 12.02 -14.68
CA ALA A 57 11.76 10.58 -14.89
C ALA A 57 12.00 9.79 -13.59
N TYR A 58 12.50 10.44 -12.53
CA TYR A 58 12.75 9.81 -11.24
C TYR A 58 11.55 9.90 -10.29
N ALA A 59 10.54 10.73 -10.57
CA ALA A 59 9.44 10.98 -9.65
C ALA A 59 8.73 9.70 -9.17
N PRO A 60 8.36 8.72 -10.03
CA PRO A 60 7.77 7.47 -9.56
C PRO A 60 8.70 6.65 -8.66
N SER A 61 10.00 6.63 -8.98
CA SER A 61 11.00 5.91 -8.20
C SER A 61 11.16 6.51 -6.80
N ILE A 62 11.25 7.84 -6.75
CA ILE A 62 11.32 8.59 -5.48
C ILE A 62 10.06 8.37 -4.66
N ALA A 63 8.87 8.42 -5.27
CA ALA A 63 7.60 8.14 -4.58
C ALA A 63 7.57 6.74 -3.94
N ILE A 64 8.03 5.72 -4.66
CA ILE A 64 8.14 4.34 -4.14
C ILE A 64 9.09 4.29 -2.94
N PHE A 65 10.23 4.96 -3.02
CA PHE A 65 11.19 5.00 -1.91
C PHE A 65 10.61 5.68 -0.66
N ILE A 66 9.94 6.83 -0.83
CA ILE A 66 9.27 7.55 0.25
C ILE A 66 8.28 6.64 0.99
N ILE A 67 7.45 5.91 0.23
CA ILE A 67 6.46 4.96 0.75
C ILE A 67 7.09 3.86 1.62
N PHE A 68 8.28 3.40 1.27
CA PHE A 68 8.96 2.34 1.99
C PHE A 68 9.72 2.81 3.22
N PHE A 69 10.42 3.94 3.12
CA PHE A 69 11.46 4.30 4.08
C PHE A 69 11.10 5.50 4.95
N GLN A 70 10.04 6.26 4.67
CA GLN A 70 9.75 7.44 5.49
C GLN A 70 9.63 7.11 6.98
N ASN A 71 8.89 6.06 7.34
CA ASN A 71 8.70 5.70 8.75
C ASN A 71 10.01 5.30 9.45
N LEU A 72 10.99 4.77 8.70
CA LEU A 72 12.33 4.52 9.23
C LEU A 72 13.01 5.84 9.63
N PHE A 73 12.99 6.86 8.77
CA PHE A 73 13.58 8.17 9.08
C PHE A 73 12.83 8.89 10.20
N VAL A 74 11.50 8.79 10.21
CA VAL A 74 10.66 9.27 11.33
C VAL A 74 11.05 8.58 12.64
N SER A 75 11.26 7.26 12.61
CA SER A 75 11.70 6.52 13.80
C SER A 75 13.09 6.95 14.25
N ILE A 76 14.06 7.02 13.35
CA ILE A 76 15.44 7.43 13.66
C ILE A 76 15.44 8.81 14.35
N LEU A 77 14.62 9.72 13.84
CA LEU A 77 14.53 11.10 14.32
C LEU A 77 13.42 11.31 15.38
N SER A 78 12.80 10.24 15.89
CA SER A 78 11.67 10.33 16.82
C SER A 78 12.02 11.02 18.14
N SER A 79 13.30 11.05 18.54
CA SER A 79 13.78 11.77 19.72
C SER A 79 13.62 13.29 19.63
N TYR A 80 13.42 13.84 18.43
CA TYR A 80 13.14 15.26 18.23
C TYR A 80 11.66 15.60 18.40
N MET A 81 10.79 14.59 18.52
CA MET A 81 9.35 14.77 18.65
C MET A 81 8.95 14.70 20.12
N THR A 82 7.98 15.51 20.49
CA THR A 82 7.55 15.65 21.89
C THR A 82 6.13 15.16 22.15
N THR A 83 5.31 15.04 21.10
CA THR A 83 3.89 14.67 21.22
C THR A 83 3.46 13.63 20.20
N GLU A 84 2.43 12.85 20.53
CA GLU A 84 1.79 11.88 19.63
C GLU A 84 1.27 12.55 18.34
N GLN A 85 0.69 13.75 18.49
CA GLN A 85 0.14 14.51 17.36
C GLN A 85 1.25 14.94 16.38
N GLU A 86 2.42 15.33 16.90
CA GLU A 86 3.58 15.67 16.07
C GLU A 86 4.08 14.43 15.29
N MET A 87 4.16 13.29 15.95
CA MET A 87 4.54 12.01 15.32
C MET A 87 3.59 11.64 14.17
N ASP A 88 2.28 11.71 14.41
CA ASP A 88 1.27 11.40 13.39
C ASP A 88 1.25 12.40 12.24
N PHE A 89 1.56 13.68 12.52
CA PHE A 89 1.71 14.71 11.51
C PHE A 89 2.91 14.43 10.58
N VAL A 90 4.08 14.11 11.14
CA VAL A 90 5.30 13.85 10.34
C VAL A 90 5.14 12.60 9.47
N LYS A 91 4.44 11.56 9.97
CA LYS A 91 4.06 10.39 9.14
C LYS A 91 3.25 10.79 7.90
N GLY A 92 2.62 11.96 7.87
CA GLY A 92 1.87 12.50 6.75
C GLY A 92 2.69 13.17 5.63
N TYR A 93 3.99 13.40 5.82
CA TYR A 93 4.81 14.04 4.78
C TYR A 93 4.93 13.22 3.49
N ASN A 94 4.79 11.88 3.55
CA ASN A 94 4.84 11.03 2.36
C ASN A 94 3.74 11.44 1.38
N PHE A 95 2.56 11.67 1.92
CA PHE A 95 1.40 12.09 1.18
C PHE A 95 1.59 13.50 0.65
N LEU A 96 2.10 14.43 1.46
CA LEU A 96 2.35 15.80 1.00
C LEU A 96 3.27 15.81 -0.22
N VAL A 97 4.44 15.16 -0.14
CA VAL A 97 5.41 15.13 -1.24
C VAL A 97 4.81 14.43 -2.47
N CYS A 98 4.14 13.28 -2.29
CA CYS A 98 3.47 12.57 -3.39
C CYS A 98 2.33 13.40 -4.03
N ALA A 99 1.53 14.09 -3.22
CA ALA A 99 0.44 14.94 -3.68
C ALA A 99 0.98 16.14 -4.47
N MET A 100 2.07 16.76 -4.01
CA MET A 100 2.71 17.87 -4.71
C MET A 100 3.35 17.44 -6.03
N MET A 101 4.02 16.28 -6.06
CA MET A 101 4.50 15.69 -7.31
C MET A 101 3.33 15.42 -8.28
N TRP A 102 2.22 14.88 -7.77
CA TRP A 102 1.03 14.63 -8.57
C TRP A 102 0.40 15.94 -9.10
N LEU A 103 0.23 16.95 -8.26
CA LEU A 103 -0.37 18.25 -8.62
C LEU A 103 0.44 18.95 -9.71
N VAL A 104 1.76 19.00 -9.60
CA VAL A 104 2.61 19.60 -10.64
C VAL A 104 2.50 18.78 -11.93
N THR A 105 2.53 17.45 -11.84
CA THR A 105 2.36 16.59 -13.03
C THR A 105 1.00 16.81 -13.70
N LEU A 106 -0.07 16.97 -12.90
CA LEU A 106 -1.41 17.27 -13.39
C LEU A 106 -1.49 18.66 -14.03
N ALA A 107 -0.83 19.67 -13.45
CA ALA A 107 -0.77 21.02 -14.01
C ALA A 107 -0.08 21.01 -15.39
N LEU A 108 1.06 20.33 -15.51
CA LEU A 108 1.78 20.18 -16.79
C LEU A 108 0.93 19.43 -17.84
N TYR A 109 0.16 18.43 -17.41
CA TYR A 109 -0.81 17.73 -18.25
C TYR A 109 -1.93 18.68 -18.74
N ALA A 110 -2.52 19.47 -17.84
CA ALA A 110 -3.60 20.40 -18.17
C ALA A 110 -3.16 21.53 -19.12
N LEU A 111 -1.92 22.01 -18.95
CA LEU A 111 -1.30 22.99 -19.84
C LEU A 111 -0.93 22.43 -21.21
N ARG A 112 -1.13 21.13 -21.45
CA ARG A 112 -0.77 20.42 -22.69
C ARG A 112 0.68 20.62 -23.09
N GLU A 113 1.57 20.80 -22.11
CA GLU A 113 3.00 20.93 -22.38
C GLU A 113 3.59 19.67 -23.01
N ARG A 114 2.85 18.55 -22.95
CA ARG A 114 3.24 17.25 -23.48
C ARG A 114 2.12 16.71 -24.38
N LYS A 115 2.50 16.16 -25.55
CA LYS A 115 1.55 15.51 -26.45
C LYS A 115 1.08 14.20 -25.83
N HIS A 116 -0.23 14.06 -25.63
CA HIS A 116 -0.84 12.87 -25.04
C HIS A 116 -1.79 12.19 -26.00
N SER A 117 -1.88 10.86 -25.92
CA SER A 117 -2.83 10.09 -26.71
C SER A 117 -4.24 10.22 -26.13
N PRO A 118 -5.30 10.05 -26.96
CA PRO A 118 -6.68 10.05 -26.47
C PRO A 118 -6.97 9.03 -25.37
N GLU A 119 -6.19 7.95 -25.33
CA GLU A 119 -6.30 6.91 -24.30
C GLU A 119 -5.81 7.41 -22.94
N ILE A 120 -4.70 8.15 -22.90
CA ILE A 120 -4.21 8.80 -21.68
C ILE A 120 -5.28 9.76 -21.17
N ASP A 121 -5.85 10.59 -22.04
CA ASP A 121 -6.91 11.54 -21.66
C ASP A 121 -8.13 10.84 -21.07
N ARG A 122 -8.53 9.70 -21.63
CA ARG A 122 -9.65 8.91 -21.10
C ARG A 122 -9.35 8.36 -19.72
N ILE A 123 -8.16 7.80 -19.52
CA ILE A 123 -7.72 7.27 -18.22
C ILE A 123 -7.63 8.39 -17.19
N MET A 124 -7.03 9.53 -17.54
CA MET A 124 -6.91 10.71 -16.67
C MET A 124 -8.29 11.26 -16.27
N LYS A 125 -9.22 11.43 -17.21
CA LYS A 125 -10.59 11.89 -16.91
C LYS A 125 -11.31 10.97 -15.94
N TRP A 126 -11.18 9.65 -16.11
CA TRP A 126 -11.80 8.70 -15.19
C TRP A 126 -11.13 8.74 -13.81
N GLY A 127 -9.81 8.86 -13.74
CA GLY A 127 -9.09 9.02 -12.49
C GLY A 127 -9.46 10.32 -11.76
N LEU A 128 -9.60 11.43 -12.49
CA LEU A 128 -10.07 12.71 -11.92
C LEU A 128 -11.53 12.65 -11.47
N ALA A 129 -12.41 11.98 -12.22
CA ALA A 129 -13.79 11.74 -11.79
C ALA A 129 -13.84 10.90 -10.51
N THR A 130 -12.97 9.89 -10.40
CA THR A 130 -12.83 9.08 -9.18
C THR A 130 -12.39 9.94 -7.99
N LEU A 131 -11.37 10.79 -8.18
CA LEU A 131 -10.94 11.74 -7.15
C LEU A 131 -12.05 12.73 -6.77
N ALA A 132 -12.84 13.21 -7.73
CA ALA A 132 -13.96 14.10 -7.45
C ALA A 132 -15.01 13.44 -6.54
N VAL A 133 -15.32 12.16 -6.78
CA VAL A 133 -16.22 11.38 -5.90
C VAL A 133 -15.62 11.25 -4.50
N VAL A 134 -14.34 10.86 -4.38
CA VAL A 134 -13.65 10.75 -3.08
C VAL A 134 -13.68 12.09 -2.35
N THR A 135 -13.38 13.20 -3.05
CA THR A 135 -13.41 14.56 -2.48
C THR A 135 -14.81 14.96 -2.02
N ALA A 136 -15.87 14.57 -2.74
CA ALA A 136 -17.24 14.85 -2.31
C ALA A 136 -17.56 14.16 -0.96
N TYR A 137 -17.18 12.89 -0.81
CA TYR A 137 -17.35 12.17 0.47
C TYR A 137 -16.41 12.68 1.57
N PHE A 138 -15.22 13.15 1.21
CA PHE A 138 -14.34 13.85 2.14
C PHE A 138 -15.03 15.10 2.69
N LEU A 139 -15.60 15.95 1.84
CA LEU A 139 -16.28 17.18 2.28
C LEU A 139 -17.48 16.87 3.20
N LEU A 140 -18.24 15.81 2.90
CA LEU A 140 -19.33 15.34 3.78
C LEU A 140 -18.82 14.85 5.15
N GLY A 141 -17.70 14.14 5.15
CA GLY A 141 -17.07 13.63 6.37
C GLY A 141 -16.40 14.70 7.21
N ALA A 142 -15.75 15.67 6.57
CA ALA A 142 -15.00 16.73 7.23
C ALA A 142 -15.86 17.69 8.06
N VAL A 143 -17.17 17.75 7.78
CA VAL A 143 -18.15 18.48 8.61
C VAL A 143 -18.40 17.76 9.95
N GLN A 144 -18.16 16.46 10.03
CA GLN A 144 -18.38 15.63 11.22
C GLN A 144 -17.08 15.42 12.00
N ASP A 145 -16.04 14.91 11.33
CA ASP A 145 -14.69 14.72 11.89
C ASP A 145 -13.66 15.03 10.80
N SER A 146 -13.10 16.25 10.86
CA SER A 146 -12.11 16.71 9.88
C SER A 146 -10.79 15.96 9.94
N HIS A 147 -10.40 15.44 11.11
CA HIS A 147 -9.15 14.72 11.27
C HIS A 147 -9.24 13.34 10.66
N ALA A 148 -10.25 12.53 11.03
CA ALA A 148 -10.44 11.20 10.46
C ALA A 148 -10.68 11.29 8.94
N ALA A 149 -11.53 12.23 8.49
CA ALA A 149 -11.79 12.43 7.07
C ALA A 149 -10.52 12.71 6.27
N LEU A 150 -9.59 13.52 6.80
CA LEU A 150 -8.31 13.82 6.16
C LEU A 150 -7.41 12.58 6.04
N VAL A 151 -7.37 11.73 7.07
CA VAL A 151 -6.57 10.51 7.04
C VAL A 151 -7.12 9.52 6.00
N TYR A 152 -8.43 9.33 5.93
CA TYR A 152 -9.03 8.48 4.88
C TYR A 152 -8.87 9.07 3.48
N LEU A 153 -9.00 10.39 3.33
CA LEU A 153 -8.71 11.06 2.05
C LEU A 153 -7.30 10.73 1.59
N ARG A 154 -6.30 10.86 2.48
CA ARG A 154 -4.91 10.49 2.18
C ARG A 154 -4.80 9.04 1.70
N ASN A 155 -5.40 8.11 2.44
CA ASN A 155 -5.28 6.68 2.17
C ASN A 155 -5.96 6.26 0.86
N ILE A 156 -7.10 6.87 0.52
CA ILE A 156 -7.86 6.55 -0.69
C ILE A 156 -7.30 7.29 -1.93
N ALA A 157 -6.84 8.54 -1.77
CA ALA A 157 -6.35 9.35 -2.87
C ALA A 157 -4.91 9.00 -3.28
N LEU A 158 -4.04 8.60 -2.33
CA LEU A 158 -2.64 8.35 -2.63
C LEU A 158 -2.42 7.28 -3.72
N PRO A 159 -3.10 6.11 -3.73
CA PRO A 159 -2.96 5.15 -4.82
C PRO A 159 -3.31 5.74 -6.21
N LEU A 160 -4.30 6.64 -6.27
CA LEU A 160 -4.67 7.36 -7.50
C LEU A 160 -3.58 8.36 -7.92
N PHE A 161 -3.00 9.09 -6.96
CA PHE A 161 -1.89 10.02 -7.22
C PHE A 161 -0.69 9.29 -7.81
N LEU A 162 -0.29 8.17 -7.19
CA LEU A 162 0.83 7.35 -7.63
C LEU A 162 0.59 6.74 -9.01
N PHE A 163 -0.63 6.27 -9.27
CA PHE A 163 -1.03 5.77 -10.59
C PHE A 163 -0.88 6.85 -11.67
N GLN A 164 -1.49 8.02 -11.47
CA GLN A 164 -1.52 9.08 -12.48
C GLN A 164 -0.13 9.71 -12.68
N LEU A 165 0.62 9.93 -11.60
CA LEU A 165 2.02 10.35 -11.64
C LEU A 165 2.84 9.40 -12.51
N SER A 166 2.75 8.10 -12.23
CA SER A 166 3.50 7.06 -12.93
C SER A 166 3.08 6.92 -14.40
N LEU A 167 1.77 6.96 -14.66
CA LEU A 167 1.21 6.91 -16.01
C LEU A 167 1.74 8.05 -16.88
N LEU A 168 1.61 9.29 -16.40
CA LEU A 168 2.02 10.48 -17.16
C LEU A 168 3.53 10.56 -17.33
N THR A 169 4.30 10.20 -16.31
CA THR A 169 5.76 10.16 -16.42
C THR A 169 6.20 9.08 -17.41
N ALA A 170 5.69 7.84 -17.33
CA ALA A 170 6.10 6.76 -18.22
C ALA A 170 5.60 6.93 -19.66
N ALA A 171 4.48 7.65 -19.83
CA ALA A 171 3.97 8.05 -21.14
C ALA A 171 4.83 9.15 -21.79
N THR A 172 5.57 9.94 -21.00
CA THR A 172 6.39 11.05 -21.50
C THR A 172 7.86 10.66 -21.65
N PHE A 173 8.41 9.93 -20.69
CA PHE A 173 9.84 9.66 -20.58
C PHE A 173 10.15 8.15 -20.67
N GLU A 174 11.33 7.82 -21.16
CA GLU A 174 11.90 6.49 -20.98
C GLU A 174 12.36 6.34 -19.52
N ILE A 175 11.65 5.53 -18.75
CA ILE A 175 11.99 5.28 -17.35
C ILE A 175 12.69 3.94 -17.22
N ARG A 176 13.90 3.96 -16.66
CA ARG A 176 14.66 2.74 -16.32
C ARG A 176 14.50 2.41 -14.84
N ILE A 177 13.31 1.96 -14.47
CA ILE A 177 12.96 1.76 -13.06
C ILE A 177 13.54 0.47 -12.45
N THR A 178 13.87 -0.53 -13.27
CA THR A 178 14.29 -1.84 -12.77
C THR A 178 15.53 -1.80 -11.86
N PRO A 179 16.65 -1.16 -12.23
CA PRO A 179 17.79 -0.96 -11.34
C PRO A 179 17.42 -0.41 -9.96
N PHE A 180 16.56 0.60 -9.96
CA PHE A 180 16.12 1.28 -8.74
C PHE A 180 15.30 0.36 -7.85
N LEU A 181 14.30 -0.34 -8.40
CA LEU A 181 13.45 -1.26 -7.64
C LEU A 181 14.20 -2.48 -7.13
N VAL A 182 15.18 -3.01 -7.88
CA VAL A 182 16.06 -4.08 -7.37
C VAL A 182 16.86 -3.57 -6.17
N THR A 183 17.35 -2.32 -6.23
CA THR A 183 18.09 -1.71 -5.11
C THR A 183 17.19 -1.50 -3.89
N VAL A 184 15.99 -0.96 -4.08
CA VAL A 184 14.98 -0.81 -3.01
C VAL A 184 14.62 -2.15 -2.40
N ALA A 185 14.36 -3.18 -3.21
CA ALA A 185 14.08 -4.53 -2.72
C ALA A 185 15.25 -5.09 -1.91
N THR A 186 16.49 -4.88 -2.36
CA THR A 186 17.69 -5.28 -1.63
C THR A 186 17.76 -4.58 -0.26
N LEU A 187 17.52 -3.27 -0.20
CA LEU A 187 17.50 -2.51 1.05
C LEU A 187 16.40 -3.02 2.00
N LEU A 188 15.19 -3.29 1.50
CA LEU A 188 14.10 -3.86 2.30
C LEU A 188 14.47 -5.22 2.90
N ILE A 189 15.09 -6.09 2.08
CA ILE A 189 15.54 -7.42 2.52
C ILE A 189 16.63 -7.28 3.59
N VAL A 190 17.60 -6.39 3.38
CA VAL A 190 18.66 -6.13 4.38
C VAL A 190 18.05 -5.62 5.68
N CYS A 191 17.17 -4.61 5.65
CA CYS A 191 16.49 -4.11 6.84
C CYS A 191 15.72 -5.23 7.56
N GLY A 192 14.95 -6.03 6.83
CA GLY A 192 14.18 -7.13 7.41
C GLY A 192 15.06 -8.20 8.06
N TYR A 193 16.19 -8.57 7.44
CA TYR A 193 17.13 -9.51 8.05
C TYR A 193 17.88 -8.93 9.25
N VAL A 194 18.25 -7.65 9.22
CA VAL A 194 18.86 -6.99 10.37
C VAL A 194 17.89 -6.97 11.55
N GLU A 195 16.62 -6.63 11.33
CA GLU A 195 15.59 -6.69 12.38
C GLU A 195 15.34 -8.12 12.90
N LEU A 196 15.32 -9.10 11.99
CA LEU A 196 15.07 -10.50 12.33
C LEU A 196 16.20 -11.10 13.18
N LEU A 197 17.45 -10.85 12.78
CA LEU A 197 18.64 -11.47 13.38
C LEU A 197 19.21 -10.66 14.55
N PHE A 198 19.01 -9.33 14.55
CA PHE A 198 19.63 -8.41 15.51
C PHE A 198 18.58 -7.39 16.03
N ARG A 199 17.50 -7.90 16.63
CA ARG A 199 16.34 -7.08 17.04
C ARG A 199 16.70 -5.90 17.95
N ASP A 200 17.44 -6.12 19.02
CA ASP A 200 17.78 -5.05 19.97
C ASP A 200 18.67 -3.99 19.33
N PHE A 201 19.63 -4.43 18.50
CA PHE A 201 20.46 -3.53 17.71
C PHE A 201 19.61 -2.70 16.75
N TRP A 202 18.69 -3.33 16.01
CA TRP A 202 17.75 -2.65 15.11
C TRP A 202 16.95 -1.58 15.85
N LEU A 203 16.29 -1.95 16.96
CA LEU A 203 15.50 -1.01 17.76
C LEU A 203 16.35 0.12 18.35
N SER A 204 17.61 -0.14 18.70
CA SER A 204 18.54 0.89 19.18
C SER A 204 18.92 1.87 18.06
N ILE A 205 19.36 1.39 16.89
CA ILE A 205 19.84 2.26 15.81
C ILE A 205 18.72 3.02 15.12
N THR A 206 17.50 2.46 15.06
CA THR A 206 16.35 3.13 14.47
C THR A 206 15.60 3.98 15.49
N ASN A 207 16.07 4.04 16.74
CA ASN A 207 15.35 4.65 17.85
C ASN A 207 13.89 4.14 17.97
N GLY A 208 13.72 2.84 17.71
CA GLY A 208 12.44 2.15 17.65
C GLY A 208 11.71 2.15 18.99
N TYR A 209 12.44 2.04 20.11
CA TYR A 209 11.82 2.12 21.44
C TYR A 209 11.09 3.45 21.65
N THR A 210 11.70 4.57 21.28
CA THR A 210 11.07 5.90 21.37
C THR A 210 9.87 6.00 20.42
N PHE A 211 10.00 5.52 19.18
CA PHE A 211 8.92 5.53 18.21
C PHE A 211 7.68 4.76 18.71
N TRP A 212 7.87 3.54 19.21
CA TRP A 212 6.79 2.69 19.68
C TRP A 212 6.23 3.09 21.05
N HIS A 213 6.97 3.89 21.83
CA HIS A 213 6.47 4.46 23.07
C HIS A 213 5.30 5.42 22.84
N PHE A 214 5.29 6.19 21.75
CA PHE A 214 4.13 7.03 21.40
C PHE A 214 2.87 6.18 21.15
N ASP A 215 2.99 5.02 20.50
CA ASP A 215 1.88 4.09 20.31
C ASP A 215 1.45 3.43 21.65
N GLU A 216 2.39 3.21 22.56
CA GLU A 216 2.11 2.70 23.92
C GLU A 216 1.26 3.67 24.75
N LEU A 217 1.58 4.98 24.68
CA LEU A 217 0.82 6.01 25.38
C LEU A 217 -0.64 6.02 24.94
N LYS A 218 -0.89 5.85 23.64
CA LYS A 218 -2.23 5.77 23.06
C LYS A 218 -3.01 4.56 23.60
N ALA A 219 -2.41 3.37 23.56
CA ALA A 219 -3.05 2.13 24.01
C ALA A 219 -3.25 2.09 25.54
N SER A 220 -2.33 2.69 26.32
CA SER A 220 -2.48 2.79 27.77
C SER A 220 -3.62 3.73 28.16
N ARG A 221 -3.78 4.86 27.45
CA ARG A 221 -4.87 5.81 27.71
C ARG A 221 -6.25 5.27 27.32
N SER A 222 -6.32 4.37 26.34
CA SER A 222 -7.59 3.75 25.92
C SER A 222 -8.03 2.59 26.81
N GLY A 223 -7.19 2.14 27.75
CA GLY A 223 -7.49 1.00 28.64
C GLY A 223 -7.40 -0.37 27.95
N SER A 224 -6.89 -0.43 26.71
CA SER A 224 -6.84 -1.68 25.93
C SER A 224 -5.99 -2.76 26.62
N TRP A 225 -4.87 -2.36 27.24
CA TRP A 225 -3.98 -3.29 27.96
C TRP A 225 -4.62 -3.85 29.23
N GLU A 226 -5.40 -3.04 29.93
CA GLU A 226 -6.14 -3.52 31.10
C GLU A 226 -7.20 -4.55 30.67
N ALA A 227 -7.89 -4.30 29.56
CA ALA A 227 -8.84 -5.25 28.99
C ALA A 227 -8.18 -6.57 28.56
N GLU A 228 -7.04 -6.50 27.87
CA GLU A 228 -6.29 -7.70 27.44
C GLU A 228 -5.75 -8.50 28.64
N MET A 229 -5.21 -7.82 29.65
CA MET A 229 -4.78 -8.45 30.91
C MET A 229 -5.94 -9.18 31.59
N ARG A 230 -7.13 -8.56 31.65
CA ARG A 230 -8.32 -9.18 32.25
C ARG A 230 -8.81 -10.39 31.45
N ALA A 231 -8.67 -10.37 30.12
CA ALA A 231 -9.14 -11.43 29.24
C ALA A 231 -8.19 -12.63 29.16
N THR A 232 -6.88 -12.38 29.11
CA THR A 232 -5.87 -13.41 28.82
C THR A 232 -4.97 -13.73 30.01
N GLY A 233 -4.93 -12.86 31.02
CA GLY A 233 -3.94 -12.92 32.10
C GLY A 233 -2.52 -12.50 31.68
N ASN A 234 -2.29 -12.16 30.41
CA ASN A 234 -0.99 -11.73 29.92
C ASN A 234 -0.77 -10.24 30.21
N VAL A 235 0.43 -9.92 30.70
CA VAL A 235 0.89 -8.54 30.87
C VAL A 235 2.17 -8.39 30.04
N PRO A 236 2.14 -7.65 28.91
CA PRO A 236 3.37 -7.37 28.18
C PRO A 236 4.28 -6.51 29.05
N VAL A 237 5.49 -6.99 29.33
CA VAL A 237 6.46 -6.28 30.19
C VAL A 237 7.47 -5.45 29.39
N ASP A 238 7.63 -5.75 28.11
CA ASP A 238 8.48 -5.00 27.19
C ASP A 238 7.87 -4.95 25.77
N LEU A 239 8.40 -4.05 24.94
CA LEU A 239 8.01 -3.88 23.54
C LEU A 239 8.17 -5.18 22.71
N ILE A 240 9.18 -5.99 23.02
CA ILE A 240 9.42 -7.26 22.32
C ILE A 240 8.27 -8.25 22.54
N ASP A 241 7.68 -8.28 23.72
CA ASP A 241 6.53 -9.15 24.00
C ASP A 241 5.32 -8.72 23.18
N ARG A 242 5.14 -7.41 22.96
CA ARG A 242 4.07 -6.87 22.09
C ARG A 242 4.26 -7.23 20.62
N PHE A 243 5.46 -7.65 20.22
CA PHE A 243 5.75 -8.08 18.86
C PHE A 243 5.53 -9.59 18.65
N ARG A 244 5.15 -10.33 19.69
CA ARG A 244 4.83 -11.76 19.60
C ARG A 244 3.38 -11.96 19.22
N PHE A 245 3.16 -12.73 18.16
CA PHE A 245 1.84 -13.08 17.66
C PHE A 245 1.75 -14.57 17.33
N SER A 246 0.56 -15.14 17.39
CA SER A 246 0.31 -16.46 16.79
C SER A 246 0.49 -16.38 15.27
N PHE A 247 1.01 -17.44 14.66
CA PHE A 247 1.23 -17.46 13.22
C PHE A 247 -0.08 -17.23 12.47
N LEU A 248 -0.07 -16.24 11.58
CA LEU A 248 -1.23 -15.74 10.85
C LEU A 248 -2.42 -15.36 11.76
N ASN A 249 -2.21 -14.98 13.02
CA ASN A 249 -3.28 -14.68 13.96
C ASN A 249 -4.37 -15.79 13.96
N SER A 250 -3.95 -17.06 13.94
CA SER A 250 -4.86 -18.20 13.81
C SER A 250 -4.53 -19.29 14.81
N PRO A 251 -5.54 -19.82 15.54
CA PRO A 251 -5.34 -20.92 16.46
C PRO A 251 -5.00 -22.24 15.75
N LEU A 252 -5.24 -22.32 14.43
CA LEU A 252 -5.04 -23.52 13.62
C LEU A 252 -3.60 -24.03 13.60
N PHE A 253 -2.63 -23.20 14.00
CA PHE A 253 -1.21 -23.55 14.01
C PHE A 253 -0.60 -23.61 15.43
N GLU A 254 -1.42 -23.49 16.47
CA GLU A 254 -0.95 -23.53 17.87
C GLU A 254 -0.40 -24.91 18.23
N ASP A 255 -1.04 -25.98 17.78
CA ASP A 255 -0.60 -27.37 17.99
C ASP A 255 0.79 -27.65 17.36
N LEU A 256 1.22 -26.82 16.41
CA LEU A 256 2.55 -26.91 15.77
C LEU A 256 3.62 -26.08 16.49
N GLY A 257 3.30 -25.49 17.65
CA GLY A 257 4.22 -24.64 18.41
C GLY A 257 4.44 -23.27 17.77
N LEU A 258 3.59 -22.86 16.81
CA LEU A 258 3.65 -21.55 16.14
C LEU A 258 2.77 -20.49 16.82
N SER A 259 2.53 -20.66 18.12
CA SER A 259 1.69 -19.79 18.94
C SER A 259 2.37 -18.47 19.34
N SER A 260 3.70 -18.38 19.25
CA SER A 260 4.46 -17.16 19.61
C SER A 260 5.62 -16.89 18.66
N LEU A 261 5.32 -16.28 17.51
CA LEU A 261 6.33 -15.81 16.57
C LEU A 261 6.58 -14.32 16.76
N LEU A 262 7.86 -13.94 16.76
CA LEU A 262 8.25 -12.54 16.78
C LEU A 262 8.09 -11.94 15.37
N ARG A 263 7.13 -11.03 15.23
CA ARG A 263 6.81 -10.38 13.97
C ARG A 263 7.89 -9.36 13.58
N ILE A 264 8.14 -9.23 12.28
CA ILE A 264 9.03 -8.20 11.72
C ILE A 264 8.24 -7.03 11.15
N PHE A 265 8.70 -5.81 11.38
CA PHE A 265 8.02 -4.55 11.06
C PHE A 265 8.68 -3.82 9.88
N GLY A 266 9.95 -4.13 9.62
CA GLY A 266 10.79 -3.55 8.60
C GLY A 266 10.96 -2.03 8.73
N PRO A 267 11.48 -1.37 7.68
CA PRO A 267 11.63 0.09 7.66
C PRO A 267 10.29 0.84 7.62
N ASN A 268 9.18 0.12 7.38
CA ASN A 268 7.84 0.70 7.41
C ASN A 268 7.30 0.90 8.82
N MET A 269 7.92 0.29 9.85
CA MET A 269 7.38 0.24 11.22
C MET A 269 5.93 -0.28 11.24
N SER A 270 5.59 -1.18 10.32
CA SER A 270 4.26 -1.77 10.17
C SER A 270 4.41 -3.12 9.51
N PRO A 271 4.06 -4.22 10.18
CA PRO A 271 4.38 -5.55 9.70
C PRO A 271 3.51 -5.94 8.50
N ILE A 272 2.30 -5.38 8.41
CA ILE A 272 1.38 -5.53 7.29
C ILE A 272 1.94 -4.81 6.06
N SER A 273 2.26 -3.53 6.21
CA SER A 273 2.83 -2.70 5.14
C SER A 273 4.13 -3.31 4.62
N PHE A 274 5.02 -3.72 5.53
CA PHE A 274 6.26 -4.39 5.18
C PHE A 274 6.02 -5.74 4.50
N GLY A 275 5.08 -6.55 4.99
CA GLY A 275 4.69 -7.81 4.35
C GLY A 275 4.24 -7.65 2.90
N TYR A 276 3.35 -6.69 2.60
CA TYR A 276 2.96 -6.38 1.22
C TYR A 276 4.14 -5.85 0.38
N GLY A 277 5.02 -5.06 0.99
CA GLY A 277 6.27 -4.60 0.38
C GLY A 277 7.22 -5.72 -0.04
N VAL A 278 7.42 -6.69 0.85
CA VAL A 278 8.24 -7.89 0.60
C VAL A 278 7.56 -8.78 -0.44
N ALA A 279 6.24 -8.97 -0.38
CA ALA A 279 5.48 -9.72 -1.39
C ALA A 279 5.61 -9.10 -2.79
N PHE A 280 5.45 -7.78 -2.89
CA PHE A 280 5.71 -7.03 -4.13
C PHE A 280 7.15 -7.25 -4.62
N SER A 281 8.13 -7.15 -3.72
CA SER A 281 9.55 -7.34 -4.04
C SER A 281 9.85 -8.74 -4.55
N ILE A 282 9.31 -9.79 -3.91
CA ILE A 282 9.45 -11.18 -4.34
C ILE A 282 8.95 -11.34 -5.78
N LEU A 283 7.70 -10.91 -6.03
CA LEU A 283 7.09 -11.03 -7.35
C LEU A 283 7.85 -10.21 -8.39
N PHE A 284 8.20 -8.96 -8.07
CA PHE A 284 8.97 -8.11 -8.97
C PHE A 284 10.33 -8.73 -9.33
N LEU A 285 11.09 -9.19 -8.33
CA LEU A 285 12.40 -9.81 -8.53
C LEU A 285 12.32 -11.09 -9.35
N PHE A 286 11.31 -11.93 -9.15
CA PHE A 286 11.05 -13.08 -10.03
C PHE A 286 10.75 -12.63 -11.46
N ALA A 287 9.91 -11.60 -11.64
CA ALA A 287 9.52 -11.08 -12.93
C ALA A 287 10.70 -10.48 -13.73
N VAL A 288 11.70 -9.90 -13.05
CA VAL A 288 12.91 -9.33 -13.67
C VAL A 288 14.14 -10.25 -13.66
N GLY A 289 14.00 -11.50 -13.18
CA GLY A 289 15.05 -12.52 -13.27
C GLY A 289 16.01 -12.63 -12.07
N TYR A 290 15.83 -11.84 -11.00
CA TYR A 290 16.64 -11.91 -9.77
C TYR A 290 16.11 -12.97 -8.79
N ARG A 291 16.04 -14.23 -9.27
CA ARG A 291 15.33 -15.35 -8.61
C ARG A 291 15.89 -15.65 -7.21
N TRP A 292 17.21 -15.60 -7.02
CA TRP A 292 17.85 -15.89 -5.73
C TRP A 292 17.55 -14.83 -4.67
N LEU A 293 17.52 -13.55 -5.07
CA LEU A 293 17.14 -12.47 -4.16
C LEU A 293 15.66 -12.57 -3.80
N ALA A 294 14.80 -12.97 -4.76
CA ALA A 294 13.39 -13.24 -4.48
C ALA A 294 13.21 -14.38 -3.48
N LEU A 295 13.97 -15.48 -3.63
CA LEU A 295 13.94 -16.60 -2.67
C LEU A 295 14.42 -16.19 -1.28
N ALA A 296 15.45 -15.34 -1.19
CA ALA A 296 15.93 -14.79 0.08
C ALA A 296 14.89 -13.90 0.77
N ALA A 297 13.93 -13.32 0.05
CA ALA A 297 12.87 -12.52 0.65
C ALA A 297 11.71 -13.35 1.24
N ILE A 298 11.56 -14.63 0.85
CA ILE A 298 10.45 -15.49 1.30
C ILE A 298 10.44 -15.71 2.82
N PRO A 299 11.58 -16.02 3.50
CA PRO A 299 11.59 -16.16 4.95
C PRO A 299 11.09 -14.91 5.67
N LEU A 300 11.45 -13.72 5.17
CA LEU A 300 10.96 -12.46 5.71
C LEU A 300 9.44 -12.36 5.59
N LEU A 301 8.87 -12.69 4.42
CA LEU A 301 7.41 -12.68 4.23
C LEU A 301 6.67 -13.60 5.22
N ILE A 302 7.24 -14.78 5.51
CA ILE A 302 6.68 -15.72 6.49
C ILE A 302 6.75 -15.12 7.90
N CYS A 303 7.90 -14.54 8.27
CA CYS A 303 8.10 -13.88 9.57
C CYS A 303 7.25 -12.60 9.73
N CYS A 304 6.83 -11.94 8.64
CA CYS A 304 5.84 -10.86 8.70
C CYS A 304 4.47 -11.37 9.18
N SER A 305 4.16 -12.66 8.99
CA SER A 305 2.89 -13.27 9.43
C SER A 305 1.65 -12.55 8.86
N VAL A 306 1.66 -12.16 7.58
CA VAL A 306 0.56 -11.43 6.92
C VAL A 306 -0.15 -12.33 5.91
N LYS A 307 -1.39 -12.76 6.22
CA LYS A 307 -2.21 -13.63 5.34
C LYS A 307 -2.33 -13.06 3.93
N GLY A 308 -2.75 -11.80 3.81
CA GLY A 308 -3.01 -11.17 2.51
C GLY A 308 -1.77 -11.07 1.61
N ALA A 309 -0.60 -10.79 2.18
CA ALA A 309 0.66 -10.71 1.44
C ALA A 309 1.14 -12.09 0.95
N LEU A 310 0.95 -13.15 1.75
CA LEU A 310 1.22 -14.53 1.31
C LEU A 310 0.29 -14.95 0.16
N ILE A 311 -1.00 -14.65 0.29
CA ILE A 311 -2.01 -14.94 -0.74
C ILE A 311 -1.67 -14.20 -2.03
N LEU A 312 -1.21 -12.95 -1.94
CA LEU A 312 -0.73 -12.18 -3.10
C LEU A 312 0.37 -12.93 -3.86
N VAL A 313 1.42 -13.39 -3.18
CA VAL A 313 2.54 -14.12 -3.83
C VAL A 313 2.07 -15.42 -4.46
N ILE A 314 1.33 -16.24 -3.70
CA ILE A 314 0.84 -17.54 -4.15
C ILE A 314 -0.07 -17.36 -5.37
N PHE A 315 -1.03 -16.45 -5.28
CA PHE A 315 -2.03 -16.26 -6.31
C PHE A 315 -1.42 -15.73 -7.61
N VAL A 316 -0.53 -14.73 -7.53
CA VAL A 316 0.16 -14.20 -8.72
C VAL A 316 1.09 -15.25 -9.34
N GLY A 317 1.82 -16.02 -8.52
CA GLY A 317 2.66 -17.12 -9.01
C GLY A 317 1.86 -18.21 -9.72
N LEU A 318 0.70 -18.59 -9.16
CA LEU A 318 -0.24 -19.51 -9.80
C LEU A 318 -0.81 -18.92 -11.10
N ALA A 319 -1.17 -17.64 -11.12
CA ALA A 319 -1.68 -16.97 -12.33
C ALA A 319 -0.62 -16.90 -13.44
N TRP A 320 0.65 -16.65 -13.12
CA TRP A 320 1.73 -16.74 -14.12
C TRP A 320 1.87 -18.14 -14.69
N THR A 321 1.87 -19.15 -13.82
CA THR A 321 2.00 -20.56 -14.21
C THR A 321 0.80 -21.01 -15.05
N ALA A 322 -0.41 -20.69 -14.62
CA ALA A 322 -1.64 -20.97 -15.35
C ALA A 322 -1.67 -20.24 -16.70
N THR A 323 -1.19 -19.00 -16.79
CA THR A 323 -1.13 -18.28 -18.07
C THR A 323 -0.21 -19.00 -19.05
N TRP A 324 0.90 -19.54 -18.56
CA TRP A 324 1.82 -20.32 -19.37
C TRP A 324 1.22 -21.67 -19.81
N LEU A 325 0.47 -22.35 -18.95
CA LEU A 325 -0.10 -23.68 -19.22
C LEU A 325 -1.42 -23.66 -20.01
N LEU A 326 -2.32 -22.76 -19.66
CA LEU A 326 -3.72 -22.73 -20.08
C LEU A 326 -4.05 -21.53 -20.97
N GLY A 327 -3.14 -20.56 -21.08
CA GLY A 327 -3.37 -19.31 -21.79
C GLY A 327 -4.03 -18.23 -20.93
N ALA A 328 -3.87 -16.97 -21.36
CA ALA A 328 -4.22 -15.80 -20.56
C ALA A 328 -5.72 -15.63 -20.29
N ALA A 329 -6.58 -15.96 -21.27
CA ALA A 329 -8.04 -15.82 -21.15
C ALA A 329 -8.63 -16.80 -20.13
N ILE A 330 -8.29 -18.09 -20.25
CA ILE A 330 -8.71 -19.12 -19.29
C ILE A 330 -8.18 -18.77 -17.90
N THR A 331 -6.92 -18.32 -17.82
CA THR A 331 -6.32 -17.92 -16.55
C THR A 331 -7.06 -16.76 -15.90
N LEU A 332 -7.47 -15.73 -16.65
CA LEU A 332 -8.26 -14.64 -16.08
C LEU A 332 -9.59 -15.15 -15.52
N ALA A 333 -10.31 -15.98 -16.28
CA ALA A 333 -11.59 -16.53 -15.83
C ALA A 333 -11.43 -17.35 -14.55
N VAL A 334 -10.46 -18.28 -14.53
CA VAL A 334 -10.16 -19.12 -13.37
C VAL A 334 -9.68 -18.27 -12.19
N ALA A 335 -8.86 -17.24 -12.43
CA ALA A 335 -8.40 -16.33 -11.39
C ALA A 335 -9.57 -15.54 -10.76
N LEU A 336 -10.46 -14.96 -11.57
CA LEU A 336 -11.62 -14.23 -11.04
C LEU A 336 -12.55 -15.15 -10.25
N VAL A 337 -12.82 -16.35 -10.76
CA VAL A 337 -13.61 -17.36 -10.03
C VAL A 337 -12.90 -17.76 -8.73
N GLY A 338 -11.60 -18.02 -8.78
CA GLY A 338 -10.79 -18.38 -7.62
C GLY A 338 -10.78 -17.30 -6.54
N LEU A 339 -10.70 -16.02 -6.93
CA LEU A 339 -10.79 -14.88 -6.01
C LEU A 339 -12.18 -14.79 -5.35
N VAL A 340 -13.25 -15.02 -6.11
CA VAL A 340 -14.62 -15.03 -5.57
C VAL A 340 -14.79 -16.19 -4.59
N LEU A 341 -14.34 -17.40 -4.95
CA LEU A 341 -14.41 -18.57 -4.07
C LEU A 341 -13.56 -18.38 -2.80
N TYR A 342 -12.38 -17.79 -2.93
CA TYR A 342 -11.55 -17.40 -1.79
C TYR A 342 -12.30 -16.44 -0.87
N ALA A 343 -12.91 -15.39 -1.41
CA ALA A 343 -13.67 -14.44 -0.60
C ALA A 343 -14.85 -15.11 0.12
N ILE A 344 -15.63 -15.94 -0.57
CA ILE A 344 -16.74 -16.68 0.03
C ILE A 344 -16.26 -17.60 1.14
N ALA A 345 -15.20 -18.37 0.91
CA ALA A 345 -14.65 -19.30 1.90
C ALA A 345 -14.10 -18.55 3.12
N ALA A 346 -13.36 -17.46 2.91
CA ALA A 346 -12.82 -16.64 3.98
C ALA A 346 -13.92 -15.98 4.82
N ILE A 347 -14.99 -15.46 4.20
CA ILE A 347 -16.16 -14.93 4.93
C ILE A 347 -16.81 -16.04 5.76
N ARG A 348 -17.07 -17.21 5.17
CA ARG A 348 -17.74 -18.30 5.88
C ARG A 348 -16.92 -18.80 7.08
N ILE A 349 -15.65 -19.12 6.85
CA ILE A 349 -14.75 -19.60 7.91
C ILE A 349 -14.57 -18.50 8.95
N GLY A 350 -14.38 -17.25 8.53
CA GLY A 350 -14.22 -16.11 9.44
C GLY A 350 -15.43 -15.89 10.34
N LEU A 351 -16.66 -16.04 9.83
CA LEU A 351 -17.88 -15.99 10.65
C LEU A 351 -17.95 -17.15 11.65
N GLU A 352 -17.53 -18.36 11.25
CA GLU A 352 -17.53 -19.54 12.13
C GLU A 352 -16.51 -19.40 13.29
N ILE A 353 -15.36 -18.74 13.06
CA ILE A 353 -14.30 -18.56 14.07
C ILE A 353 -14.31 -17.18 14.76
N GLY A 354 -15.27 -16.31 14.42
CA GLY A 354 -15.34 -14.96 14.98
C GLY A 354 -14.19 -14.03 14.56
N ASP A 355 -13.68 -14.16 13.33
CA ASP A 355 -12.61 -13.32 12.79
C ASP A 355 -13.08 -11.85 12.69
N PHE A 356 -12.35 -10.97 13.37
CA PHE A 356 -12.71 -9.55 13.50
C PHE A 356 -12.68 -8.79 12.17
N HIS A 357 -11.84 -9.19 11.21
CA HIS A 357 -11.83 -8.57 9.89
C HIS A 357 -13.10 -8.89 9.11
N VAL A 358 -13.62 -10.13 9.24
CA VAL A 358 -14.86 -10.54 8.58
C VAL A 358 -16.08 -9.90 9.24
N ILE A 359 -16.12 -9.84 10.57
CA ILE A 359 -17.18 -9.13 11.31
C ILE A 359 -17.20 -7.65 10.93
N GLY A 360 -16.02 -7.02 10.84
CA GLY A 360 -15.88 -5.65 10.39
C GLY A 360 -16.37 -5.41 8.95
N PHE A 361 -16.15 -6.37 8.03
CA PHE A 361 -16.75 -6.33 6.70
C PHE A 361 -18.28 -6.41 6.75
N MET A 362 -18.83 -7.32 7.56
CA MET A 362 -20.29 -7.47 7.72
C MET A 362 -20.93 -6.22 8.31
N GLY A 363 -20.29 -5.56 9.28
CA GLY A 363 -20.73 -4.27 9.82
C GLY A 363 -20.74 -3.16 8.76
N GLY A 364 -19.74 -3.14 7.87
CA GLY A 364 -19.74 -2.23 6.73
C GLY A 364 -20.83 -2.51 5.69
N TRP A 365 -21.10 -3.80 5.43
CA TRP A 365 -22.18 -4.22 4.55
C TRP A 365 -23.56 -3.88 5.11
N ASP A 366 -23.81 -4.16 6.39
CA ASP A 366 -25.06 -3.83 7.06
C ASP A 366 -25.26 -2.31 7.11
N GLY A 367 -24.22 -1.57 7.49
CA GLY A 367 -24.26 -0.10 7.47
C GLY A 367 -24.50 0.49 6.08
N PHE A 368 -24.02 -0.16 5.00
CA PHE A 368 -24.37 0.20 3.63
C PHE A 368 -25.85 -0.05 3.32
N LEU A 369 -26.41 -1.18 3.75
CA LEU A 369 -27.85 -1.45 3.56
C LEU A 369 -28.73 -0.45 4.31
N GLN A 370 -28.31 -0.02 5.50
CA GLN A 370 -29.01 0.99 6.29
C GLN A 370 -28.94 2.39 5.67
N ASN A 371 -27.80 2.76 5.06
CA ASN A 371 -27.64 4.04 4.35
C ASN A 371 -26.79 3.86 3.07
N PRO A 372 -27.44 3.56 1.93
CA PRO A 372 -26.75 3.24 0.67
C PRO A 372 -26.00 4.42 0.04
N ILE A 373 -26.31 5.65 0.46
CA ILE A 373 -25.63 6.86 -0.04
C ILE A 373 -24.28 7.02 0.64
N GLY A 374 -24.09 6.46 1.84
CA GLY A 374 -22.89 6.64 2.66
C GLY A 374 -23.04 7.77 3.68
N ARG A 375 -22.02 7.91 4.52
CA ARG A 375 -22.01 8.81 5.69
C ARG A 375 -20.93 9.91 5.63
N GLY A 376 -20.01 9.81 4.67
CA GLY A 376 -18.82 10.65 4.58
C GLY A 376 -17.56 9.94 5.06
N LEU A 377 -16.39 10.36 4.58
CA LEU A 377 -15.10 9.79 4.99
C LEU A 377 -14.81 10.12 6.46
N GLY A 378 -14.20 9.19 7.20
CA GLY A 378 -13.93 9.39 8.63
C GLY A 378 -15.06 9.00 9.57
N VAL A 379 -16.27 8.75 9.05
CA VAL A 379 -17.38 8.21 9.84
C VAL A 379 -17.25 6.69 9.88
N GLY A 380 -16.67 6.15 10.95
CA GLY A 380 -16.33 4.73 11.10
C GLY A 380 -14.91 4.37 10.61
N GLY A 381 -14.55 3.09 10.73
CA GLY A 381 -13.23 2.52 10.41
C GLY A 381 -12.24 2.60 11.57
N ASN A 382 -11.05 2.01 11.41
CA ASN A 382 -10.07 1.88 12.50
C ASN A 382 -9.59 3.22 13.08
N LEU A 383 -9.82 4.30 12.35
CA LEU A 383 -9.32 5.63 12.64
C LEU A 383 -10.37 6.59 13.19
N SER A 384 -11.63 6.15 13.37
CA SER A 384 -12.69 6.98 13.98
C SER A 384 -12.69 6.86 15.51
N GLU A 385 -13.25 7.87 16.18
CA GLU A 385 -13.52 7.81 17.62
C GLU A 385 -14.37 6.57 17.96
N GLY A 386 -13.97 5.81 18.99
CA GLY A 386 -14.72 4.65 19.49
C GLY A 386 -14.20 3.26 19.06
N TYR A 387 -13.18 3.14 18.22
CA TYR A 387 -12.57 1.84 17.87
C TYR A 387 -12.16 1.02 19.12
N PHE A 388 -11.51 1.67 20.08
CA PHE A 388 -11.06 1.01 21.31
C PHE A 388 -12.17 0.67 22.31
N SER A 389 -13.41 1.13 22.06
CA SER A 389 -14.57 0.84 22.91
C SER A 389 -15.50 -0.26 22.34
N ILE A 390 -15.10 -0.92 21.26
CA ILE A 390 -15.89 -2.01 20.65
C ILE A 390 -15.93 -3.22 21.57
N ASP A 391 -17.14 -3.68 21.92
CA ASP A 391 -17.35 -4.98 22.57
C ASP A 391 -17.31 -6.10 21.53
N TRP A 392 -16.12 -6.67 21.35
CA TRP A 392 -15.87 -7.74 20.39
C TRP A 392 -16.65 -9.03 20.70
N ASN A 393 -16.94 -9.30 21.97
CA ASN A 393 -17.70 -10.50 22.34
C ASN A 393 -19.16 -10.36 21.89
N ALA A 394 -19.74 -9.17 22.08
CA ALA A 394 -21.09 -8.87 21.58
C ALA A 394 -21.14 -8.88 20.05
N ALA A 395 -20.13 -8.30 19.38
CA ALA A 395 -20.02 -8.28 17.92
C ALA A 395 -19.88 -9.69 17.32
N GLN A 396 -19.07 -10.55 17.94
CA GLN A 396 -18.92 -11.96 17.54
C GLN A 396 -20.22 -12.74 17.71
N ALA A 397 -20.94 -12.53 18.82
CA ALA A 397 -22.24 -13.18 19.04
C ALA A 397 -23.31 -12.72 18.03
N ALA A 398 -23.26 -11.47 17.59
CA ALA A 398 -24.18 -10.91 16.60
C ALA A 398 -23.78 -11.23 15.14
N GLY A 399 -22.53 -11.62 14.88
CA GLY A 399 -21.99 -11.81 13.54
C GLY A 399 -21.85 -10.52 12.72
N THR A 400 -21.97 -9.36 13.38
CA THR A 400 -21.90 -8.00 12.82
C THR A 400 -21.60 -7.01 13.96
N MET A 401 -21.29 -5.76 13.62
CA MET A 401 -21.07 -4.70 14.62
C MET A 401 -21.58 -3.35 14.14
N ASP A 402 -21.75 -2.42 15.08
CA ASP A 402 -22.06 -1.03 14.79
C ASP A 402 -20.82 -0.31 14.22
N GLY A 403 -20.76 -0.27 12.89
CA GLY A 403 -19.69 0.36 12.13
C GLY A 403 -18.90 -0.62 11.26
N ALA A 404 -18.09 -0.09 10.35
CA ALA A 404 -17.08 -0.87 9.64
C ALA A 404 -15.74 -0.63 10.31
N VAL A 405 -14.97 -1.67 10.57
CA VAL A 405 -13.57 -1.60 11.04
C VAL A 405 -12.82 -2.74 10.37
N GLU A 406 -11.49 -2.68 10.30
CA GLU A 406 -10.63 -3.82 9.96
C GLU A 406 -10.74 -4.37 8.51
N SER A 407 -11.74 -3.92 7.74
CA SER A 407 -12.02 -4.25 6.34
C SER A 407 -12.03 -2.99 5.48
N ALA A 408 -11.09 -2.83 4.56
CA ALA A 408 -11.01 -1.64 3.72
C ALA A 408 -12.26 -1.48 2.83
N VAL A 409 -12.74 -2.57 2.25
CA VAL A 409 -13.95 -2.57 1.41
C VAL A 409 -15.19 -2.31 2.27
N GLY A 410 -15.28 -2.93 3.47
CA GLY A 410 -16.35 -2.64 4.42
C GLY A 410 -16.38 -1.16 4.81
N VAL A 411 -15.22 -0.57 5.12
CA VAL A 411 -15.07 0.85 5.46
C VAL A 411 -15.47 1.74 4.29
N LEU A 412 -15.03 1.45 3.06
CA LEU A 412 -15.44 2.20 1.88
C LEU A 412 -16.96 2.12 1.66
N LEU A 413 -17.58 0.95 1.80
CA LEU A 413 -19.03 0.80 1.66
C LEU A 413 -19.79 1.57 2.75
N TYR A 414 -19.31 1.55 3.99
CA TYR A 414 -19.94 2.26 5.09
C TYR A 414 -19.85 3.79 4.94
N GLN A 415 -18.66 4.29 4.57
CA GLN A 415 -18.37 5.71 4.45
C GLN A 415 -18.92 6.31 3.14
N MET A 416 -18.70 5.63 2.01
CA MET A 416 -19.00 6.13 0.67
C MET A 416 -20.25 5.53 0.04
N GLY A 417 -20.86 4.50 0.65
CA GLY A 417 -22.02 3.83 0.08
C GLY A 417 -21.77 3.36 -1.37
N ILE A 418 -22.71 3.68 -2.27
CA ILE A 418 -22.57 3.39 -3.70
C ILE A 418 -21.35 4.08 -4.34
N GLY A 419 -20.88 5.19 -3.77
CA GLY A 419 -19.68 5.89 -4.20
C GLY A 419 -18.42 5.04 -4.11
N ALA A 420 -18.38 4.03 -3.23
CA ALA A 420 -17.25 3.09 -3.10
C ALA A 420 -16.98 2.29 -4.39
N VAL A 421 -18.02 2.07 -5.22
CA VAL A 421 -17.90 1.35 -6.50
C VAL A 421 -17.00 2.10 -7.47
N VAL A 422 -16.92 3.44 -7.37
CA VAL A 422 -16.13 4.27 -8.29
C VAL A 422 -14.63 4.01 -8.17
N PRO A 423 -13.97 4.18 -7.00
CA PRO A 423 -12.55 3.86 -6.86
C PRO A 423 -12.26 2.38 -7.08
N LEU A 424 -13.05 1.46 -6.52
CA LEU A 424 -12.84 0.02 -6.69
C LEU A 424 -12.95 -0.39 -8.16
N GLY A 425 -13.95 0.13 -8.88
CA GLY A 425 -14.15 -0.10 -10.31
C GLY A 425 -13.02 0.49 -11.16
N PHE A 426 -12.52 1.67 -10.81
CA PHE A 426 -11.35 2.27 -11.48
C PHE A 426 -10.12 1.37 -11.33
N PHE A 427 -9.79 0.92 -10.11
CA PHE A 427 -8.65 0.05 -9.86
C PHE A 427 -8.75 -1.27 -10.61
N PHE A 428 -9.92 -1.91 -10.56
CA PHE A 428 -10.17 -3.17 -11.27
C PHE A 428 -10.04 -3.00 -12.79
N ALA A 429 -10.56 -1.90 -13.35
CA ALA A 429 -10.47 -1.64 -14.77
C ALA A 429 -9.03 -1.36 -15.24
N MET A 430 -8.22 -0.68 -14.44
CA MET A 430 -6.80 -0.49 -14.74
C MET A 430 -6.05 -1.82 -14.67
N ALA A 431 -6.38 -2.69 -13.70
CA ALA A 431 -5.84 -4.04 -13.63
C ALA A 431 -6.21 -4.88 -14.86
N LEU A 432 -7.44 -4.78 -15.37
CA LEU A 432 -7.86 -5.43 -16.61
C LEU A 432 -7.12 -4.89 -17.85
N LYS A 433 -6.83 -3.58 -17.89
CA LYS A 433 -5.99 -3.02 -18.96
C LYS A 433 -4.57 -3.58 -18.90
N ALA A 434 -3.96 -3.67 -17.72
CA ALA A 434 -2.66 -4.30 -17.55
C ALA A 434 -2.70 -5.80 -17.92
N TRP A 435 -3.79 -6.49 -17.59
CA TRP A 435 -3.98 -7.89 -17.98
C TRP A 435 -4.00 -8.07 -19.49
N ARG A 436 -4.67 -7.18 -20.24
CA ARG A 436 -4.69 -7.25 -21.71
C ARG A 436 -3.29 -7.12 -22.30
N LEU A 437 -2.45 -6.26 -21.71
CA LEU A 437 -1.03 -6.17 -22.11
C LEU A 437 -0.28 -7.45 -21.77
N TYR A 438 -0.48 -7.99 -20.57
CA TYR A 438 0.14 -9.24 -20.17
C TYR A 438 -0.27 -10.41 -21.09
N ALA A 439 -1.55 -10.47 -21.47
CA ALA A 439 -2.09 -11.48 -22.35
C ALA A 439 -1.47 -11.44 -23.76
N SER A 440 -1.11 -10.25 -24.26
CA SER A 440 -0.49 -10.11 -25.57
C SER A 440 1.04 -10.26 -25.55
N SER A 441 1.70 -9.82 -24.47
CA SER A 441 3.17 -9.78 -24.39
C SER A 441 3.80 -10.96 -23.64
N GLY A 442 3.08 -11.55 -22.68
CA GLY A 442 3.62 -12.52 -21.73
C GLY A 442 4.63 -11.96 -20.72
N ILE A 443 4.79 -10.63 -20.62
CA ILE A 443 5.76 -10.00 -19.71
C ILE A 443 5.25 -10.06 -18.27
N LEU A 444 5.96 -10.78 -17.39
CA LEU A 444 5.55 -11.07 -16.02
C LEU A 444 5.24 -9.82 -15.17
N ILE A 445 5.95 -8.71 -15.38
CA ILE A 445 5.69 -7.44 -14.68
C ILE A 445 4.27 -6.91 -14.97
N GLN A 446 3.79 -7.08 -16.20
CA GLN A 446 2.42 -6.69 -16.56
C GLN A 446 1.40 -7.62 -15.89
N GLY A 447 1.75 -8.91 -15.76
CA GLY A 447 0.98 -9.88 -14.98
C GLY A 447 0.94 -9.54 -13.48
N LEU A 448 2.05 -9.06 -12.90
CA LEU A 448 2.10 -8.56 -11.53
C LEU A 448 1.17 -7.35 -11.35
N ALA A 449 1.27 -6.35 -12.22
CA ALA A 449 0.38 -5.19 -12.19
C ALA A 449 -1.10 -5.61 -12.28
N ALA A 450 -1.42 -6.54 -13.17
CA ALA A 450 -2.78 -7.04 -13.35
C ALA A 450 -3.30 -7.85 -12.16
N PHE A 451 -2.74 -9.05 -11.95
CA PHE A 451 -3.26 -9.97 -10.94
C PHE A 451 -2.96 -9.49 -9.53
N GLY A 452 -1.84 -8.79 -9.31
CA GLY A 452 -1.51 -8.24 -8.01
C GLY A 452 -2.54 -7.21 -7.55
N THR A 453 -2.93 -6.27 -8.41
CA THR A 453 -4.01 -5.32 -8.08
C THR A 453 -5.33 -6.04 -7.84
N MET A 454 -5.72 -7.01 -8.66
CA MET A 454 -6.96 -7.77 -8.45
C MET A 454 -7.00 -8.50 -7.10
N VAL A 455 -5.89 -9.16 -6.72
CA VAL A 455 -5.79 -9.86 -5.44
C VAL A 455 -5.86 -8.88 -4.28
N VAL A 456 -5.16 -7.74 -4.36
CA VAL A 456 -5.19 -6.73 -3.28
C VAL A 456 -6.58 -6.10 -3.11
N LEU A 457 -7.34 -5.90 -4.19
CA LEU A 457 -8.74 -5.47 -4.10
C LEU A 457 -9.60 -6.45 -3.29
N VAL A 458 -9.40 -7.75 -3.49
CA VAL A 458 -10.13 -8.80 -2.76
C VAL A 458 -9.63 -8.94 -1.33
N ASN A 459 -8.32 -8.85 -1.10
CA ASN A 459 -7.77 -8.80 0.25
C ASN A 459 -8.29 -7.59 1.05
N GLY A 460 -8.65 -6.50 0.38
CA GLY A 460 -9.32 -5.35 0.99
C GLY A 460 -10.64 -5.68 1.70
N ILE A 461 -11.27 -6.82 1.39
CA ILE A 461 -12.44 -7.32 2.12
C ILE A 461 -12.05 -7.74 3.54
N PHE A 462 -10.83 -8.23 3.74
CA PHE A 462 -10.37 -8.84 4.99
C PHE A 462 -9.28 -8.03 5.69
N GLN A 463 -8.89 -6.89 5.14
CA GLN A 463 -7.78 -6.13 5.69
C GLN A 463 -7.82 -4.68 5.25
N GLU A 464 -7.93 -3.77 6.21
CA GLU A 464 -7.97 -2.32 5.97
C GLU A 464 -6.71 -1.81 5.24
N GLU A 465 -5.53 -2.27 5.69
CA GLU A 465 -4.26 -1.87 5.13
C GLU A 465 -4.04 -2.36 3.70
N ALA A 466 -4.78 -3.37 3.22
CA ALA A 466 -4.60 -3.84 1.84
C ALA A 466 -4.92 -2.73 0.82
N LEU A 467 -5.92 -1.89 1.08
CA LEU A 467 -6.22 -0.73 0.21
C LEU A 467 -5.62 0.57 0.73
N PHE A 468 -5.49 0.73 2.04
CA PHE A 468 -5.14 2.01 2.65
C PHE A 468 -3.65 2.15 2.99
N ALA A 469 -2.89 1.06 3.08
CA ALA A 469 -1.44 1.16 3.27
C ALA A 469 -0.75 1.45 1.92
N PRO A 470 0.12 2.48 1.86
CA PRO A 470 0.81 2.83 0.62
C PRO A 470 1.62 1.68 0.00
N PRO A 471 2.32 0.81 0.77
CA PRO A 471 3.04 -0.34 0.23
C PRO A 471 2.18 -1.47 -0.35
N ALA A 472 0.86 -1.47 -0.17
CA ALA A 472 -0.03 -2.48 -0.74
C ALA A 472 -0.58 -2.00 -2.10
N LEU A 473 -1.79 -1.45 -2.13
CA LEU A 473 -2.42 -0.97 -3.36
C LEU A 473 -1.63 0.15 -4.06
N GLY A 474 -1.03 1.06 -3.28
CA GLY A 474 -0.29 2.22 -3.81
C GLY A 474 0.87 1.81 -4.73
N LEU A 475 1.68 0.83 -4.32
CA LEU A 475 2.79 0.33 -5.14
C LEU A 475 2.32 -0.42 -6.39
N LEU A 476 1.28 -1.24 -6.27
CA LEU A 476 0.73 -1.98 -7.40
C LEU A 476 0.13 -1.02 -8.44
N LEU A 477 -0.55 0.04 -8.00
CA LEU A 477 -1.07 1.07 -8.90
C LEU A 477 0.03 1.96 -9.47
N CYS A 478 1.08 2.28 -8.71
CA CYS A 478 2.29 2.91 -9.24
C CYS A 478 2.87 2.08 -10.40
N LEU A 479 3.08 0.77 -10.17
CA LEU A 479 3.56 -0.16 -11.20
C LEU A 479 2.61 -0.25 -12.39
N THR A 480 1.29 -0.30 -12.14
CA THR A 480 0.27 -0.34 -13.19
C THR A 480 0.33 0.91 -14.06
N GLY A 481 0.48 2.10 -13.45
CA GLY A 481 0.69 3.36 -14.16
C GLY A 481 1.94 3.31 -15.04
N LEU A 482 3.07 2.83 -14.51
CA LEU A 482 4.32 2.68 -15.27
C LEU A 482 4.16 1.77 -16.48
N VAL A 483 3.53 0.60 -16.30
CA VAL A 483 3.31 -0.40 -17.35
C VAL A 483 2.41 0.16 -18.46
N LEU A 484 1.29 0.77 -18.10
CA LEU A 484 0.35 1.35 -19.07
C LEU A 484 0.97 2.56 -19.79
N GLY A 485 1.65 3.44 -19.06
CA GLY A 485 2.27 4.64 -19.63
C GLY A 485 3.39 4.28 -20.61
N HIS A 486 4.25 3.33 -20.25
CA HIS A 486 5.31 2.84 -21.13
C HIS A 486 4.73 2.30 -22.46
N HIS A 487 3.70 1.46 -22.38
CA HIS A 487 3.07 0.90 -23.58
C HIS A 487 2.46 1.96 -24.49
N LEU A 488 1.75 2.95 -23.92
CA LEU A 488 1.11 4.03 -24.67
C LEU A 488 2.14 4.94 -25.35
N ARG A 489 3.32 5.13 -24.74
CA ARG A 489 4.43 5.84 -25.37
C ARG A 489 4.97 5.07 -26.57
N THR A 490 5.29 3.79 -26.40
CA THR A 490 5.89 2.98 -27.47
C THR A 490 4.95 2.82 -28.68
N GLN A 491 3.64 2.73 -28.48
CA GLN A 491 2.67 2.73 -29.59
C GLN A 491 2.65 4.05 -30.37
N GLY A 492 2.80 5.19 -29.69
CA GLY A 492 2.85 6.50 -30.32
C GLY A 492 4.11 6.72 -31.16
N ASP A 493 5.23 6.11 -30.76
CA ASP A 493 6.50 6.17 -31.49
C ASP A 493 6.45 5.33 -32.78
N GLU A 494 5.85 4.14 -32.74
CA GLU A 494 5.69 3.27 -33.91
C GLU A 494 4.76 3.88 -34.98
N GLY A 495 3.65 4.50 -34.57
CA GLY A 495 2.72 5.16 -35.51
C GLY A 495 3.30 6.37 -36.23
N ASN A 496 4.25 7.09 -35.62
CA ASN A 496 4.96 8.20 -36.25
C ASN A 496 6.10 7.74 -37.16
N ALA A 497 6.69 6.57 -36.89
CA ALA A 497 7.72 5.97 -37.73
C ALA A 497 7.16 5.36 -39.03
N SER A 498 5.92 4.84 -39.00
CA SER A 498 5.24 4.34 -40.21
C SER A 498 4.64 5.44 -41.11
N ALA A 499 4.60 6.69 -40.63
CA ALA A 499 4.05 7.84 -41.35
C ALA A 499 5.14 8.75 -41.96
N ARG A 500 6.41 8.37 -41.84
CA ARG A 500 7.57 8.96 -42.52
C ARG A 500 8.11 7.97 -43.53
#